data_AF-A0A4Q3S2F0-F1
#
_entry.id   AF-A0A4Q3S2F0-F1
#
_cell.length_a   1.000
_cell.length_b   1.000
_cell.length_c   1.000
_cell.angle_alpha   90.00
_cell.angle_beta   90.00
_cell.angle_gamma   90.00
#
_symmetry.space_group_name_H-M   'P 1'
#
loop_
_entity.id
_entity.type
_entity.pdbx_description
1 polymer ?
#
loop_
_entity_poly.entity_id
_entity_poly.type
_entity_poly.pdbx_seq_one_letter_code
_entity_poly.pdbx_strand_id
1 'polypeptide(L)' 'NLVALYSDAPIDLLAAVCFISVFAGATKTPVACTLMGMELFGTGNIIFFAVGCIIACLCSGPHSIYKSQRVEI' A
#
# COMPACT_ATOMS: atom_id res chain seq x y z
N ASN A 1 -1.07 17.73 5.19
CA ASN A 1 0.19 18.41 5.54
C ASN A 1 0.76 18.06 6.93
N LEU A 2 -0.02 17.52 7.87
CA LEU A 2 0.44 17.33 9.27
C LEU A 2 1.44 16.18 9.50
N VAL A 3 1.36 15.08 8.74
CA VAL A 3 2.18 13.89 8.98
C VAL A 3 3.63 14.05 8.49
N ALA A 4 3.85 14.77 7.38
CA ALA A 4 5.20 15.00 6.85
C ALA A 4 6.01 16.00 7.68
N LEU A 5 5.35 16.96 8.33
CA LEU A 5 6.02 17.89 9.25
C LEU A 5 6.65 17.16 10.45
N TYR A 6 6.05 16.04 10.87
CA TYR A 6 6.51 15.26 12.02
C TYR A 6 7.58 14.21 11.68
N SER A 7 7.76 13.86 10.40
CA SER A 7 8.55 12.68 10.02
C SER A 7 9.87 13.00 9.29
N ASP A 8 10.20 14.27 9.01
CA ASP A 8 11.37 14.66 8.19
C ASP A 8 11.52 13.81 6.91
N ALA A 9 10.40 13.37 6.36
CA ALA A 9 10.35 12.47 5.21
C ALA A 9 9.79 13.21 4.01
N PRO A 10 10.24 12.90 2.77
CA PRO A 10 9.73 13.54 1.57
C PRO A 10 8.21 13.31 1.46
N ILE A 11 7.45 14.41 1.35
CA ILE A 11 5.98 14.41 1.25
C ILE A 11 5.46 13.52 0.12
N ASP A 12 6.23 13.46 -0.98
CA ASP A 12 5.91 12.70 -2.19
C ASP A 12 5.95 11.19 -1.94
N LEU A 13 7.00 10.71 -1.27
CA LEU A 13 7.13 9.30 -0.89
C LEU A 13 5.99 8.87 0.03
N LEU A 14 5.67 9.69 1.03
CA LEU A 14 4.61 9.38 1.98
C LEU A 14 3.24 9.33 1.28
N ALA A 15 2.97 10.28 0.37
CA ALA A 15 1.75 10.29 -0.41
C ALA A 15 1.62 9.04 -1.29
N ALA A 16 2.70 8.65 -1.98
CA ALA A 16 2.74 7.44 -2.79
C ALA A 16 2.48 6.18 -1.95
N VAL A 17 3.17 6.03 -0.81
CA VAL A 17 2.98 4.88 0.10
C VAL A 17 1.54 4.80 0.61
N CYS A 18 0.95 5.90 1.07
CA CYS A 18 -0.43 5.90 1.55
C CYS A 18 -1.45 5.56 0.45
N PHE A 19 -1.24 6.10 -0.76
CA PHE A 19 -2.10 5.82 -1.91
C PHE A 19 -2.13 4.32 -2.26
N ILE A 20 -0.95 3.70 -2.34
CA ILE A 20 -0.84 2.28 -2.70
C ILE A 20 -1.35 1.39 -1.54
N SER A 21 -1.02 1.75 -0.30
CA SER A 21 -1.38 1.02 0.91
C SER A 21 -2.90 0.91 1.11
N VAL A 22 -3.66 1.99 0.82
CA VAL A 22 -5.14 1.95 0.94
C VAL A 22 -5.77 0.99 -0.07
N PHE A 23 -5.24 0.96 -1.29
CA PHE A 23 -5.68 0.02 -2.33
C PHE A 23 -5.38 -1.42 -1.90
N ALA A 24 -4.16 -1.69 -1.44
CA ALA A 24 -3.76 -3.01 -0.97
C ALA A 24 -4.63 -3.52 0.20
N GLY A 25 -5.02 -2.63 1.12
CA GLY A 25 -5.96 -2.96 2.20
C GLY A 25 -7.33 -3.37 1.67
N ALA A 26 -7.90 -2.57 0.77
CA ALA A 26 -9.23 -2.80 0.21
C ALA A 26 -9.32 -4.03 -0.69
N THR A 27 -8.30 -4.30 -1.50
CA THR A 27 -8.29 -5.41 -2.47
C THR A 27 -7.66 -6.68 -1.92
N LYS A 28 -6.93 -6.63 -0.81
CA LYS A 28 -6.17 -7.76 -0.28
C LYS A 28 -5.18 -8.39 -1.27
N THR A 29 -4.53 -7.56 -2.09
CA THR A 29 -3.55 -8.00 -3.10
C THR A 29 -2.20 -7.28 -2.97
N PRO A 30 -1.40 -7.58 -1.92
CA PRO A 30 -0.22 -6.79 -1.58
C PRO A 30 0.86 -6.80 -2.68
N VAL A 31 1.04 -7.92 -3.39
CA VAL A 31 2.01 -8.04 -4.49
C VAL A 31 1.60 -7.20 -5.69
N ALA A 32 0.33 -7.28 -6.10
CA ALA A 32 -0.17 -6.52 -7.24
C ALA A 32 -0.13 -5.01 -6.98
N CYS A 33 -0.48 -4.57 -5.77
CA CYS A 33 -0.41 -3.16 -5.39
C CYS A 33 1.04 -2.66 -5.31
N THR A 34 2.00 -3.49 -4.87
CA THR A 34 3.42 -3.12 -4.87
C THR A 34 3.94 -2.89 -6.29
N LEU A 35 3.59 -3.78 -7.23
CA LEU A 35 3.93 -3.61 -8.64
C LEU A 35 3.26 -2.38 -9.25
N MET A 36 1.98 -2.15 -8.95
CA MET A 36 1.29 -0.92 -9.35
C MET A 36 2.04 0.33 -8.84
N GLY A 37 2.50 0.31 -7.59
CA GLY A 37 3.29 1.39 -7.01
C GLY A 37 4.62 1.62 -7.71
N MET A 38 5.31 0.54 -8.09
CA MET A 38 6.54 0.59 -8.88
C MET A 38 6.32 1.25 -10.25
N GLU A 39 5.25 0.89 -10.95
CA GLU A 39 4.96 1.44 -12.28
C GLU A 39 4.57 2.92 -12.22
N LEU A 40 3.87 3.35 -11.16
CA LEU A 40 3.41 4.74 -11.03
C LEU A 40 4.47 5.70 -10.46
N PHE A 41 5.26 5.25 -9.47
CA PHE A 41 6.17 6.12 -8.71
C PHE A 41 7.65 5.73 -8.86
N GLY A 42 7.95 4.67 -9.62
CA GLY A 42 9.30 4.18 -9.86
C GLY A 42 9.79 3.13 -8.85
N THR A 43 10.92 2.50 -9.17
CA THR A 43 11.49 1.37 -8.42
C THR A 43 12.31 1.76 -7.19
N GLY A 44 12.68 3.04 -7.05
CA GLY A 44 13.65 3.50 -6.03
C GLY A 44 13.22 3.24 -4.58
N ASN A 45 11.91 3.14 -4.31
CA ASN A 45 11.36 3.00 -2.96
C ASN A 45 10.43 1.78 -2.81
N ILE A 46 10.67 0.72 -3.59
CA ILE A 46 9.81 -0.46 -3.63
C ILE A 46 9.58 -1.10 -2.24
N ILE A 47 10.58 -1.06 -1.36
CA ILE A 47 10.53 -1.65 -0.03
C ILE A 47 9.48 -0.94 0.82
N PHE A 48 9.39 0.39 0.73
CA PHE A 48 8.39 1.18 1.44
C PHE A 48 6.96 0.87 0.95
N PHE A 49 6.79 0.68 -0.35
CA PHE A 49 5.52 0.28 -0.94
C PHE A 49 5.10 -1.12 -0.47
N ALA A 50 6.02 -2.09 -0.50
CA ALA A 50 5.76 -3.46 -0.06
C ALA A 50 5.36 -3.52 1.43
N VAL A 51 6.11 -2.85 2.30
CA VAL A 51 5.83 -2.80 3.74
C VAL A 51 4.49 -2.12 4.01
N GLY A 52 4.21 -0.97 3.36
CA GLY A 52 2.93 -0.27 3.50
C GLY A 52 1.74 -1.13 3.04
N CYS A 53 1.90 -1.90 1.95
CA CYS A 53 0.87 -2.82 1.47
C CYS A 53 0.59 -3.96 2.45
N ILE A 54 1.65 -4.59 2.99
CA ILE A 54 1.51 -5.70 3.93
C ILE A 54 0.81 -5.23 5.20
N ILE A 55 1.27 -4.10 5.78
CA ILE A 55 0.68 -3.57 7.02
C ILE A 55 -0.81 -3.25 6.81
N ALA A 56 -1.18 -2.59 5.70
CA ALA A 56 -2.59 -2.31 5.42
C ALA A 56 -3.43 -3.58 5.19
N CYS A 57 -2.89 -4.58 4.49
CA CYS A 57 -3.54 -5.88 4.31
C CYS A 57 -3.82 -6.58 5.65
N LEU A 58 -2.93 -6.44 6.63
CA LEU A 58 -3.09 -7.01 7.96
C LEU A 58 -4.11 -6.21 8.80
N CYS A 59 -4.05 -4.88 8.78
CA CYS A 59 -4.93 -4.02 9.56
C CYS A 59 -6.37 -3.94 9.03
N SER A 60 -6.61 -4.19 7.74
CA SER A 60 -7.92 -4.00 7.08
C SER A 60 -8.99 -5.08 7.39
N GLY A 61 -8.70 -6.09 8.22
CA GLY A 61 -9.65 -7.18 8.51
C GLY A 61 -9.90 -8.11 7.32
N PRO A 62 -10.80 -9.11 7.40
CA PRO A 62 -10.90 -10.19 6.40
C PRO A 62 -11.62 -9.82 5.09
N HIS A 63 -12.31 -8.68 5.03
CA HIS A 63 -13.19 -8.34 3.93
C HIS A 63 -12.45 -7.57 2.82
N SER A 64 -12.55 -8.06 1.58
CA SER A 64 -12.08 -7.39 0.37
C SER A 64 -13.26 -6.76 -0.39
N ILE A 65 -13.00 -5.76 -1.23
CA ILE A 65 -14.00 -5.24 -2.19
C ILE A 65 -14.41 -6.30 -3.21
N TYR A 66 -13.58 -7.31 -3.42
CA TYR A 66 -13.84 -8.40 -4.35
C TYR A 66 -14.49 -9.58 -3.61
N LYS A 67 -15.82 -9.68 -3.67
CA LYS A 67 -16.57 -10.78 -3.05
C LYS A 67 -16.23 -12.17 -3.61
N SER A 68 -15.72 -12.24 -4.84
CA SER A 68 -15.30 -13.50 -5.50
C SER A 68 -13.87 -13.90 -5.15
N GLN A 69 -13.13 -13.05 -4.42
CA GLN A 69 -11.76 -13.36 -4.04
C GLN A 69 -11.75 -14.54 -3.09
N ARG A 70 -11.19 -15.66 -3.57
CA ARG A 70 -10.97 -16.84 -2.74
C ARG A 70 -9.74 -16.57 -1.89
N VAL A 71 -9.92 -16.63 -0.58
CA VAL A 71 -8.79 -16.72 0.35
C VAL A 71 -8.36 -18.18 0.31
N GLU A 72 -7.46 -18.51 -0.62
CA GLU A 72 -6.73 -19.76 -0.56
C GLU A 72 -5.72 -19.63 0.58
N ILE A 73 -5.90 -20.50 1.58
CA ILE A 73 -5.10 -20.56 2.80
C ILE A 73 -4.01 -21.61 2.60
#